data_AF-S4RJ19-F1
#
_entry.id   AF-S4RJ19-F1
#
_cell.length_a   1.000
_cell.length_b   1.000
_cell.length_c   1.000
_cell.angle_alpha   90.00
_cell.angle_beta   90.00
_cell.angle_gamma   90.00
#
_symmetry.space_group_name_H-M   'P 1'
#
loop_
_entity.id
_entity.type
_entity.pdbx_description
1 polymer ?
#
loop_
_entity_poly.entity_id
_entity_poly.type
_entity_poly.pdbx_seq_one_letter_code
_entity_poly.pdbx_strand_id
1 'polypeptide(L)'
;ILQALNGFVLVVTSEGLVFYSSHTIQDYLGFHQSDVINQSVFELIHTEDRSEFQRQLHWAFNPPGGQDSTTGAHGLAKPSVVTYNPEQLPPENSSFLERNFVARFRCLLDNSSGFMALHFQGRLKFLHGQNRKAADGTQVPSQLALFAVATPLQPPAILEIRTKNMIFRTKHKLDFTPLGCDAKGRVVLGYTEIELCMRGTGYQFIHAADMLHCAENHVRMMRTGESGL
;
A
#
# COMPACT_ATOMS: atom_id res chain seq x y z
N ILE A 1 -19.46 0.24 13.26
CA ILE A 1 -18.22 0.82 12.67
C ILE A 1 -17.41 -0.26 11.95
N LEU A 2 -16.94 -1.33 12.63
CA LEU A 2 -16.12 -2.37 11.98
C LEU A 2 -16.85 -3.14 10.85
N GLN A 3 -18.14 -3.42 10.99
CA GLN A 3 -18.94 -4.05 9.92
C GLN A 3 -19.16 -3.16 8.69
N ALA A 4 -18.87 -1.86 8.77
CA ALA A 4 -18.96 -0.94 7.63
C ALA A 4 -17.62 -0.83 6.88
N LEU A 5 -16.54 -1.38 7.44
CA LEU A 5 -15.28 -1.54 6.73
C LEU A 5 -15.40 -2.78 5.86
N ASN A 6 -15.12 -2.66 4.57
CA ASN A 6 -15.01 -3.80 3.65
C ASN A 6 -13.68 -4.55 3.86
N GLY A 7 -13.37 -4.88 5.12
CA GLY A 7 -12.10 -5.47 5.53
C GLY A 7 -12.00 -5.65 7.05
N PHE A 8 -10.77 -5.81 7.52
CA PHE A 8 -10.47 -5.95 8.94
C PHE A 8 -9.33 -5.03 9.36
N VAL A 9 -9.33 -4.65 10.64
CA VAL A 9 -8.27 -3.84 11.24
C VAL A 9 -7.16 -4.79 11.70
N LEU A 10 -5.90 -4.39 11.46
CA LEU A 10 -4.72 -5.12 11.89
C LEU A 10 -3.70 -4.15 12.51
N VAL A 11 -3.15 -4.52 13.66
CA VAL A 11 -2.03 -3.81 14.30
C VAL A 11 -0.86 -4.77 14.44
N VAL A 12 0.26 -4.43 13.80
CA VAL A 12 1.48 -5.27 13.77
C VAL A 12 2.66 -4.49 14.31
N THR A 13 3.38 -5.05 15.28
CA THR A 13 4.59 -4.42 15.84
C THR A 13 5.74 -4.40 14.83
N SER A 14 6.77 -3.60 15.07
CA SER A 14 8.01 -3.61 14.27
C SER A 14 8.69 -4.99 14.21
N GLU A 15 8.47 -5.85 15.20
CA GLU A 15 8.97 -7.24 15.28
C GLU A 15 8.12 -8.22 14.44
N GLY A 16 7.02 -7.77 13.85
CA GLY A 16 6.09 -8.63 13.09
C GLY A 16 5.07 -9.38 13.96
N LEU A 17 4.90 -9.00 15.23
CA LEU A 17 3.88 -9.59 16.10
C LEU A 17 2.52 -8.95 15.84
N VAL A 18 1.47 -9.75 15.68
CA VAL A 18 0.10 -9.21 15.61
C VAL A 18 -0.35 -8.82 17.01
N PHE A 19 -0.37 -7.52 17.29
CA PHE A 19 -0.83 -6.98 18.57
C PHE A 19 -2.36 -6.96 18.67
N TYR A 20 -3.03 -6.64 17.56
CA TYR A 20 -4.48 -6.60 17.48
C TYR A 20 -4.95 -6.99 16.09
N SER A 21 -6.09 -7.67 16.02
CA SER A 21 -6.87 -7.86 14.80
C SER A 21 -8.35 -7.67 15.15
N SER A 22 -9.19 -7.14 14.25
CA SER A 22 -10.65 -7.13 14.48
C SER A 22 -11.27 -8.49 14.24
N HIS A 23 -12.39 -8.80 14.91
CA HIS A 23 -13.12 -10.07 14.74
C HIS A 23 -13.51 -10.36 13.27
N THR A 24 -13.72 -9.32 12.46
CA THR A 24 -14.04 -9.45 11.03
C THR A 24 -12.96 -10.16 10.21
N ILE A 25 -11.73 -10.35 10.73
CA ILE A 25 -10.72 -11.18 10.05
C ILE A 25 -11.22 -12.59 9.74
N GLN A 26 -12.13 -13.12 10.55
CA GLN A 26 -12.75 -14.43 10.32
C GLN A 26 -13.57 -14.44 9.02
N ASP A 27 -14.30 -13.35 8.75
CA ASP A 27 -15.15 -13.23 7.57
C ASP A 27 -14.33 -13.15 6.26
N TYR A 28 -13.09 -12.68 6.36
CA TYR A 28 -12.21 -12.45 5.19
C TYR A 28 -11.17 -13.55 4.98
N LEU A 29 -10.52 -14.03 6.05
CA LEU A 29 -9.44 -15.01 5.97
C LEU A 29 -9.78 -16.35 6.63
N GLY A 30 -10.90 -16.46 7.35
CA GLY A 30 -11.31 -17.68 8.04
C GLY A 30 -10.57 -17.96 9.35
N PHE A 31 -9.71 -17.05 9.81
CA PHE A 31 -9.04 -17.20 11.12
C PHE A 31 -9.88 -16.65 12.25
N HIS A 32 -9.89 -17.35 13.39
CA HIS A 32 -10.40 -16.77 14.61
C HIS A 32 -9.40 -15.75 15.16
N GLN A 33 -9.91 -14.66 15.74
CA GLN A 33 -9.08 -13.55 16.24
C GLN A 33 -8.04 -14.02 17.28
N SER A 34 -8.41 -14.96 18.15
CA SER A 34 -7.51 -15.53 19.18
C SER A 34 -6.31 -16.27 18.60
N ASP A 35 -6.46 -16.84 17.41
CA ASP A 35 -5.43 -17.68 16.79
C ASP A 35 -4.37 -16.83 16.08
N VAL A 36 -4.70 -15.56 15.84
CA VAL A 36 -3.86 -14.60 15.13
C VAL A 36 -3.15 -13.65 16.10
N ILE A 37 -3.83 -13.21 17.17
CA ILE A 37 -3.25 -12.31 18.17
C ILE A 37 -2.04 -12.98 18.84
N ASN A 38 -0.99 -12.18 19.05
CA ASN A 38 0.30 -12.61 19.61
C ASN A 38 1.03 -13.68 18.77
N GLN A 39 0.63 -13.89 17.51
CA GLN A 39 1.40 -14.68 16.56
C GLN A 39 2.22 -13.80 15.63
N SER A 40 3.23 -14.41 15.01
CA SER A 40 3.99 -13.77 13.93
C SER A 40 3.08 -13.59 12.71
N VAL A 41 2.96 -12.36 12.22
CA VAL A 41 2.20 -12.06 11.00
C VAL A 41 2.77 -12.80 9.79
N PHE A 42 4.06 -13.14 9.80
CA PHE A 42 4.72 -13.85 8.70
C PHE A 42 4.23 -15.29 8.51
N GLU A 43 3.60 -15.90 9.53
CA GLU A 43 2.93 -17.19 9.39
C GLU A 43 1.66 -17.10 8.52
N LEU A 44 1.07 -15.90 8.46
CA LEU A 44 -0.09 -15.60 7.64
C LEU A 44 0.32 -15.14 6.23
N ILE A 45 1.51 -14.59 6.05
CA ILE A 45 1.93 -13.98 4.77
C ILE A 45 2.57 -15.01 3.83
N HIS A 46 2.21 -14.96 2.54
CA HIS A 46 2.86 -15.73 1.48
C HIS A 46 4.37 -15.46 1.47
N THR A 47 5.19 -16.50 1.30
CA THR A 47 6.65 -16.43 1.47
C THR A 47 7.32 -15.33 0.65
N GLU A 48 6.87 -15.12 -0.59
CA GLU A 48 7.38 -14.08 -1.51
C GLU A 48 7.10 -12.65 -1.03
N ASP A 49 6.05 -12.43 -0.24
CA ASP A 49 5.61 -11.09 0.17
C ASP A 49 6.18 -10.71 1.56
N ARG A 50 6.87 -11.64 2.25
CA ARG A 50 7.35 -11.43 3.63
C ARG A 50 8.40 -10.33 3.75
N SER A 51 9.37 -10.31 2.83
CA SER A 51 10.44 -9.30 2.84
C SER A 51 9.89 -7.89 2.59
N GLU A 52 8.93 -7.77 1.67
CA GLU A 52 8.22 -6.53 1.42
C GLU A 52 7.45 -6.07 2.65
N PHE A 53 6.63 -6.95 3.24
CA PHE A 53 5.86 -6.62 4.43
C PHE A 53 6.76 -6.17 5.59
N GLN A 54 7.89 -6.85 5.81
CA GLN A 54 8.87 -6.47 6.83
C GLN A 54 9.41 -5.05 6.58
N ARG A 55 9.67 -4.69 5.32
CA ARG A 55 10.13 -3.37 4.93
C ARG A 55 9.09 -2.28 5.26
N GLN A 56 7.80 -2.60 5.09
CA GLN A 56 6.68 -1.71 5.42
C GLN A 56 6.56 -1.46 6.93
N LEU A 57 7.06 -2.35 7.80
CA LEU A 57 7.06 -2.15 9.25
C LEU A 57 8.14 -1.18 9.74
N HIS A 58 9.13 -0.86 8.90
CA HIS A 58 10.20 0.07 9.24
C HIS A 58 9.93 1.48 8.71
N TRP A 59 10.21 2.52 9.49
CA TRP A 59 9.91 3.91 9.12
C TRP A 59 10.65 4.35 7.84
N ALA A 60 11.91 3.95 7.68
CA ALA A 60 12.76 4.34 6.56
C ALA A 60 12.57 3.47 5.31
N PHE A 61 11.66 2.48 5.32
CA PHE A 61 11.55 1.45 4.27
C PHE A 61 12.86 0.72 3.95
N ASN A 62 13.89 0.86 4.78
CA ASN A 62 15.16 0.17 4.62
C ASN A 62 15.77 0.05 6.02
N PRO A 63 15.73 -1.14 6.65
CA PRO A 63 16.48 -1.33 7.88
C PRO A 63 17.98 -1.24 7.54
N PRO A 64 18.80 -0.48 8.28
CA PRO A 64 20.25 -0.59 8.15
C PRO A 64 20.69 -1.99 8.58
N GLY A 65 20.79 -2.90 7.60
CA GLY A 65 21.22 -4.29 7.78
C GLY A 65 21.43 -5.04 6.48
N GLY A 66 21.51 -4.35 5.33
CA GLY A 66 21.70 -4.95 4.01
C GLY A 66 23.11 -4.83 3.44
N GLN A 67 24.08 -4.23 4.15
CA GLN A 67 25.48 -4.17 3.71
C GLN A 67 26.43 -4.38 4.90
N ASP A 68 27.32 -5.37 4.70
CA ASP A 68 28.58 -5.67 5.38
C ASP A 68 28.57 -6.26 6.79
N SER A 69 28.46 -7.60 6.85
CA SER A 69 29.27 -8.42 7.76
C SER A 69 29.45 -9.82 7.16
N THR A 70 30.53 -10.01 6.41
CA THR A 70 31.10 -11.33 6.14
C THR A 70 31.66 -11.92 7.43
N THR A 71 30.84 -12.63 8.20
CA THR A 71 31.29 -13.73 9.07
C THR A 71 30.12 -14.70 9.28
N GLY A 72 30.28 -15.93 8.80
CA GLY A 72 29.27 -16.97 8.93
C GLY A 72 29.05 -17.38 10.38
N ALA A 73 27.79 -17.51 10.77
CA ALA A 73 27.30 -18.48 11.73
C ALA A 73 25.77 -18.51 11.69
N HIS A 74 25.21 -19.71 11.57
CA HIS A 74 23.78 -19.99 11.72
C HIS A 74 23.22 -19.40 13.03
N GLY A 75 22.09 -18.69 12.95
CA GLY A 75 21.30 -18.34 14.13
C GLY A 75 20.13 -17.43 13.77
N LEU A 76 18.91 -17.85 14.13
CA LEU A 76 17.70 -17.03 14.04
C LEU A 76 17.96 -15.66 14.69
N ALA A 77 17.82 -14.58 13.94
CA ALA A 77 17.95 -13.23 14.45
C ALA A 77 16.92 -13.02 15.57
N LYS A 78 17.40 -12.86 16.80
CA LYS A 78 16.57 -12.45 17.94
C LYS A 78 15.95 -11.07 17.62
N PRO A 79 14.69 -10.80 18.02
CA PRO A 79 14.08 -9.50 17.85
C PRO A 79 14.82 -8.49 18.74
N SER A 80 15.75 -7.78 18.13
CA SER A 80 16.41 -6.62 18.72
C SER A 80 15.42 -5.47 18.74
N VAL A 81 15.14 -4.91 19.93
CA VAL A 81 14.33 -3.71 20.08
C VAL A 81 14.93 -2.61 19.21
N VAL A 82 14.16 -2.15 18.21
CA VAL A 82 14.62 -1.08 17.31
C VAL A 82 14.62 0.22 18.10
N THR A 83 15.79 0.66 18.52
CA THR A 83 15.94 1.95 19.20
C THR A 83 16.02 3.04 18.15
N TYR A 84 14.92 3.79 17.96
CA TYR A 84 14.89 4.91 17.04
C TYR A 84 15.58 6.12 17.68
N ASN A 85 16.51 6.77 16.97
CA ASN A 85 16.97 8.10 17.36
C ASN A 85 15.85 9.11 17.07
N PRO A 86 15.29 9.83 18.06
CA PRO A 86 14.19 10.78 17.85
C PRO A 86 14.49 11.85 16.79
N GLU A 87 15.76 12.22 16.62
CA GLU A 87 16.21 13.21 15.64
C GLU A 87 16.09 12.75 14.19
N GLN A 88 16.01 11.43 13.95
CA GLN A 88 15.91 10.84 12.62
C GLN A 88 14.48 10.49 12.22
N LEU A 89 13.53 10.52 13.17
CA LEU A 89 12.14 10.18 12.90
C LEU A 89 11.43 11.35 12.23
N PRO A 90 10.67 11.11 11.15
CA PRO A 90 9.73 12.09 10.64
C PRO A 90 8.73 12.50 11.74
N PRO A 91 8.18 13.72 11.71
CA PRO A 91 7.08 14.10 12.58
C PRO A 91 5.95 13.07 12.53
N GLU A 92 5.24 12.81 13.64
CA GLU A 92 4.23 11.74 13.73
C GLU A 92 3.09 11.85 12.69
N ASN A 93 2.83 13.06 12.19
CA ASN A 93 1.83 13.34 11.16
C ASN A 93 2.37 13.35 9.73
N SER A 94 3.64 12.99 9.55
CA SER A 94 4.29 12.98 8.25
C SER A 94 3.75 11.88 7.34
N SER A 95 3.62 12.18 6.05
CA SER A 95 3.26 11.21 5.01
C SER A 95 4.28 10.08 4.89
N PHE A 96 5.53 10.26 5.34
CA PHE A 96 6.56 9.22 5.37
C PHE A 96 6.18 8.00 6.23
N LEU A 97 5.24 8.15 7.17
CA LEU A 97 4.76 7.05 8.01
C LEU A 97 3.52 6.35 7.42
N GLU A 98 2.94 6.88 6.34
CA GLU A 98 1.80 6.27 5.67
C GLU A 98 2.22 4.99 4.94
N ARG A 99 1.33 4.01 4.94
CA ARG A 99 1.56 2.70 4.34
C ARG A 99 0.38 2.38 3.43
N ASN A 100 0.72 2.08 2.18
CA ASN A 100 -0.21 1.71 1.13
C ASN A 100 0.47 0.63 0.27
N PHE A 101 0.10 -0.62 0.47
CA PHE A 101 0.75 -1.75 -0.20
C PHE A 101 -0.20 -2.95 -0.31
N VAL A 102 0.20 -3.96 -1.07
CA VAL A 102 -0.54 -5.22 -1.23
C VAL A 102 0.32 -6.37 -0.72
N ALA A 103 -0.30 -7.31 -0.02
CA ALA A 103 0.33 -8.56 0.37
C ALA A 103 -0.69 -9.70 0.37
N ARG A 104 -0.24 -10.91 0.05
CA ARG A 104 -1.07 -12.12 0.08
C ARG A 104 -1.02 -12.76 1.46
N PHE A 105 -2.19 -12.95 2.04
CA PHE A 105 -2.37 -13.64 3.31
C PHE A 105 -3.00 -15.01 3.08
N ARG A 106 -2.64 -15.99 3.88
CA ARG A 106 -3.27 -17.31 3.92
C ARG A 106 -4.76 -17.10 4.15
N CYS A 107 -5.58 -17.85 3.43
CA CYS A 107 -7.02 -17.80 3.54
C CYS A 107 -7.55 -19.22 3.69
N LEU A 108 -8.37 -19.44 4.72
CA LEU A 108 -8.96 -20.73 5.05
C LEU A 108 -10.38 -20.90 4.50
N LEU A 109 -10.91 -19.88 3.80
CA LEU A 109 -12.24 -19.92 3.22
C LEU A 109 -12.23 -20.75 1.93
N ASP A 110 -13.30 -21.54 1.72
CA ASP A 110 -13.44 -22.59 0.69
C ASP A 110 -13.27 -22.12 -0.76
N ASN A 111 -13.30 -20.81 -1.01
CA ASN A 111 -13.26 -20.21 -2.36
C ASN A 111 -11.91 -19.57 -2.72
N SER A 112 -10.86 -19.76 -1.91
CA SER A 112 -9.54 -19.18 -2.15
C SER A 112 -8.54 -20.25 -2.61
N SER A 113 -7.49 -19.84 -3.35
CA SER A 113 -6.35 -20.71 -3.70
C SER A 113 -5.43 -21.01 -2.50
N GLY A 114 -5.94 -20.89 -1.27
CA GLY A 114 -5.18 -20.93 -0.02
C GLY A 114 -4.57 -19.58 0.38
N PHE A 115 -4.59 -18.58 -0.50
CA PHE A 115 -4.15 -17.22 -0.23
C PHE A 115 -5.11 -16.19 -0.85
N MET A 116 -5.23 -15.03 -0.21
CA MET A 116 -5.98 -13.88 -0.69
C MET A 116 -5.09 -12.63 -0.68
N ALA A 117 -5.08 -11.90 -1.79
CA ALA A 117 -4.43 -10.60 -1.87
C ALA A 117 -5.24 -9.56 -1.09
N LEU A 118 -4.57 -8.85 -0.19
CA LEU A 118 -5.14 -7.79 0.62
C LEU A 118 -4.44 -6.47 0.31
N HIS A 119 -5.22 -5.41 0.16
CA HIS A 119 -4.73 -4.04 0.15
C HIS A 119 -4.69 -3.52 1.59
N PHE A 120 -3.51 -3.08 2.01
CA PHE A 120 -3.24 -2.51 3.32
C PHE A 120 -3.14 -1.00 3.20
N GLN A 121 -4.01 -0.29 3.89
CA GLN A 121 -3.96 1.16 4.04
C GLN A 121 -3.86 1.53 5.51
N GLY A 122 -2.81 2.26 5.88
CA GLY A 122 -2.52 2.52 7.28
C GLY A 122 -1.39 3.51 7.52
N ARG A 123 -0.90 3.51 8.75
CA ARG A 123 0.24 4.34 9.18
C ARG A 123 1.03 3.65 10.29
N LEU A 124 2.34 3.90 10.33
CA LEU A 124 3.16 3.60 11.50
C LEU A 124 2.90 4.62 12.62
N LYS A 125 2.62 4.15 13.83
CA LYS A 125 2.43 4.98 15.03
C LYS A 125 3.06 4.31 16.25
N PHE A 126 3.39 5.09 17.26
CA PHE A 126 3.85 4.54 18.53
C PHE A 126 2.73 3.75 19.23
N LEU A 127 3.05 2.51 19.57
CA LEU A 127 2.19 1.64 20.34
C LEU A 127 2.51 1.81 21.83
N HIS A 128 1.69 2.61 22.50
CA HIS A 128 1.83 2.92 23.92
C HIS A 128 1.20 1.84 24.82
N GLY A 129 1.62 1.79 26.07
CA GLY A 129 0.98 0.96 27.10
C GLY A 129 1.34 -0.53 27.08
N GLN A 130 2.37 -0.94 26.31
CA GLN A 130 2.81 -2.34 26.27
C GLN A 130 3.45 -2.82 27.58
N ASN A 131 3.86 -1.92 28.49
CA ASN A 131 4.48 -2.22 29.80
C ASN A 131 5.55 -3.32 29.75
N ARG A 132 6.32 -3.41 28.64
CA ARG A 132 7.38 -4.40 28.47
C ARG A 132 8.60 -3.96 29.27
N LYS A 133 9.18 -4.90 30.02
CA LYS A 133 10.48 -4.74 30.67
C LYS A 133 11.51 -5.58 29.91
N ALA A 134 12.68 -5.01 29.66
CA ALA A 134 13.82 -5.76 29.14
C ALA A 134 14.33 -6.74 30.21
N ALA A 135 15.23 -7.66 29.81
CA ALA A 135 15.76 -8.69 30.70
C ALA A 135 16.50 -8.14 31.93
N ASP A 136 16.99 -6.90 31.84
CA ASP A 136 17.64 -6.14 32.91
C ASP A 136 16.64 -5.36 33.80
N GLY A 137 15.33 -5.48 33.55
CA GLY A 137 14.28 -4.80 34.28
C GLY A 137 14.00 -3.36 33.80
N THR A 138 14.74 -2.84 32.82
CA THR A 138 14.51 -1.51 32.26
C THR A 138 13.20 -1.45 31.46
N GLN A 139 12.54 -0.29 31.50
CA GLN A 139 11.32 -0.06 30.73
C GLN A 139 11.66 0.06 29.24
N VAL A 140 11.03 -0.77 28.41
CA VAL A 140 11.20 -0.68 26.95
C VAL A 140 10.38 0.51 26.44
N PRO A 141 10.98 1.45 25.70
CA PRO A 141 10.26 2.59 25.14
C PRO A 141 9.21 2.12 24.12
N SER A 142 8.15 2.91 23.94
CA SER A 142 7.09 2.63 22.97
C SER A 142 7.69 2.45 21.57
N GLN A 143 7.27 1.40 20.87
CA GLN A 143 7.78 1.04 19.56
C GLN A 143 6.78 1.44 18.46
N LEU A 144 7.28 1.68 17.25
CA LEU A 144 6.41 1.84 16.10
C LEU A 144 5.69 0.53 15.78
N ALA A 145 4.41 0.64 15.47
CA ALA A 145 3.58 -0.44 14.97
C ALA A 145 2.78 0.07 13.76
N LEU A 146 2.51 -0.83 12.82
CA LEU A 146 1.61 -0.60 11.70
C LEU A 146 0.17 -0.68 12.20
N PHE A 147 -0.58 0.41 12.04
CA PHE A 147 -2.03 0.44 12.21
C PHE A 147 -2.65 0.52 10.83
N ALA A 148 -3.29 -0.57 10.37
CA ALA A 148 -3.81 -0.65 9.01
C ALA A 148 -5.22 -1.26 8.97
N VAL A 149 -5.95 -0.89 7.92
CA VAL A 149 -7.11 -1.62 7.44
C VAL A 149 -6.65 -2.49 6.28
N ALA A 150 -6.95 -3.78 6.35
CA ALA A 150 -6.71 -4.76 5.30
C ALA A 150 -8.04 -5.04 4.60
N THR A 151 -8.10 -4.76 3.31
CA THR A 151 -9.29 -5.00 2.48
C THR A 151 -8.99 -6.03 1.40
N PRO A 152 -9.88 -6.98 1.09
CA PRO A 152 -9.72 -7.86 -0.05
C PRO A 152 -9.49 -7.06 -1.32
N LEU A 153 -8.41 -7.37 -2.03
CA LEU A 153 -8.22 -6.87 -3.38
C LEU A 153 -9.26 -7.60 -4.25
N GLN A 154 -10.42 -6.98 -4.43
CA GLN A 154 -11.46 -7.55 -5.29
C GLN A 154 -10.90 -7.62 -6.72
N PRO A 155 -11.09 -8.74 -7.43
CA PRO A 155 -10.95 -8.72 -8.87
C PRO A 155 -11.82 -7.59 -9.40
N PRO A 156 -11.31 -6.75 -10.32
CA PRO A 156 -12.01 -5.55 -10.72
C PRO A 156 -13.45 -5.87 -11.11
N ALA A 157 -14.40 -5.14 -10.53
CA ALA A 157 -15.81 -5.44 -10.68
C ALA A 157 -16.20 -5.43 -12.17
N ILE A 158 -17.29 -6.09 -12.56
CA ILE A 158 -17.74 -6.07 -13.97
C ILE A 158 -17.98 -4.63 -14.48
N LEU A 159 -18.19 -3.67 -13.58
CA LEU A 159 -18.20 -2.23 -13.85
C LEU A 159 -16.80 -1.68 -14.19
N GLU A 160 -15.73 -2.08 -13.51
CA GLU A 160 -14.35 -1.82 -13.93
C GLU A 160 -13.97 -2.56 -15.22
N ILE A 161 -14.54 -3.74 -15.48
CA ILE A 161 -14.43 -4.42 -16.78
C ILE A 161 -15.17 -3.62 -17.88
N ARG A 162 -16.29 -2.96 -17.56
CA ARG A 162 -16.89 -1.95 -18.45
C ARG A 162 -15.99 -0.72 -18.58
N THR A 163 -15.27 -0.29 -17.55
CA THR A 163 -14.26 0.77 -17.67
C THR A 163 -13.09 0.35 -18.56
N LYS A 164 -12.68 -0.93 -18.56
CA LYS A 164 -11.77 -1.49 -19.59
C LYS A 164 -12.36 -1.40 -21.00
N ASN A 165 -13.69 -1.49 -21.15
CA ASN A 165 -14.36 -1.19 -22.42
C ASN A 165 -14.43 0.32 -22.74
N MET A 166 -14.27 1.19 -21.74
CA MET A 166 -14.17 2.66 -21.86
C MET A 166 -12.71 3.15 -21.97
N ILE A 167 -11.74 2.26 -22.14
CA ILE A 167 -10.39 2.66 -22.55
C ILE A 167 -10.47 3.07 -24.02
N PHE A 168 -10.09 4.31 -24.27
CA PHE A 168 -9.91 4.90 -25.59
C PHE A 168 -8.48 5.44 -25.70
N ARG A 169 -8.01 5.61 -26.92
CA ARG A 169 -6.68 6.16 -27.21
C ARG A 169 -6.82 7.54 -27.82
N THR A 170 -6.04 8.48 -27.30
CA THR A 170 -5.82 9.78 -27.92
C THR A 170 -4.37 9.89 -28.37
N LYS A 171 -4.15 10.65 -29.45
CA LYS A 171 -2.83 11.00 -29.92
C LYS A 171 -2.60 12.48 -29.65
N HIS A 172 -1.44 12.84 -29.10
CA HIS A 172 -1.11 14.23 -28.77
C HIS A 172 0.24 14.63 -29.35
N LYS A 173 0.42 15.93 -29.57
CA LYS A 173 1.75 16.55 -29.71
C LYS A 173 2.46 16.58 -28.35
N LEU A 174 3.75 16.90 -28.35
CA LEU A 174 4.56 17.07 -27.13
C LEU A 174 4.15 18.30 -26.28
N ASP A 175 3.34 19.20 -26.83
CA ASP A 175 2.71 20.32 -26.09
C ASP A 175 1.33 19.96 -25.52
N PHE A 176 0.99 18.66 -25.52
CA PHE A 176 -0.29 18.09 -25.10
C PHE A 176 -1.50 18.42 -26.01
N THR A 177 -1.31 19.08 -27.15
CA THR A 177 -2.38 19.34 -28.13
C THR A 177 -2.92 18.02 -28.72
N PRO A 178 -4.24 17.74 -28.66
CA PRO A 178 -4.82 16.56 -29.28
C PRO A 178 -4.68 16.59 -30.81
N LEU A 179 -4.30 15.45 -31.38
CA LEU A 179 -4.19 15.20 -32.81
C LEU A 179 -5.29 14.28 -33.34
N GLY A 180 -5.89 13.49 -32.45
CA GLY A 180 -6.95 12.56 -32.81
C GLY A 180 -7.31 11.62 -31.69
N CYS A 181 -8.38 10.86 -31.90
CA CYS A 181 -8.87 9.88 -30.94
C CYS A 181 -9.48 8.66 -31.67
N ASP A 182 -9.38 7.49 -31.08
CA ASP A 182 -10.03 6.29 -31.64
C ASP A 182 -11.58 6.39 -31.58
N ALA A 183 -12.25 5.45 -32.26
CA ALA A 183 -13.71 5.45 -32.36
C ALA A 183 -14.42 5.39 -31.00
N LYS A 184 -13.77 4.84 -29.96
CA LYS A 184 -14.33 4.77 -28.61
C LYS A 184 -14.29 6.13 -27.90
N GLY A 185 -13.33 6.98 -28.25
CA GLY A 185 -13.21 8.33 -27.71
C GLY A 185 -14.49 9.13 -27.76
N ARG A 186 -15.22 9.07 -28.88
CA ARG A 186 -16.50 9.78 -29.03
C ARG A 186 -17.55 9.31 -28.02
N VAL A 187 -17.62 8.00 -27.81
CA VAL A 187 -18.59 7.39 -26.88
C VAL A 187 -18.26 7.78 -25.44
N VAL A 188 -16.98 7.87 -25.10
CA VAL A 188 -16.52 8.13 -23.73
C VAL A 188 -16.48 9.62 -23.38
N LEU A 189 -15.95 10.45 -24.28
CA LEU A 189 -15.75 11.88 -24.06
C LEU A 189 -16.94 12.75 -24.50
N GLY A 190 -17.80 12.23 -25.37
CA GLY A 190 -18.91 12.98 -25.96
C GLY A 190 -18.50 13.98 -27.06
N TYR A 191 -17.20 14.10 -27.37
CA TYR A 191 -16.69 14.95 -28.45
C TYR A 191 -16.43 14.16 -29.71
N THR A 192 -16.70 14.77 -30.87
CA THR A 192 -16.14 14.32 -32.13
C THR A 192 -14.63 14.59 -32.16
N GLU A 193 -13.90 13.84 -32.98
CA GLU A 193 -12.45 14.04 -33.15
C GLU A 193 -12.12 15.47 -33.60
N ILE A 194 -12.95 16.06 -34.46
CA ILE A 194 -12.80 17.44 -34.93
C ILE A 194 -12.92 18.42 -33.75
N GLU A 195 -13.94 18.26 -32.90
CA GLU A 195 -14.12 19.11 -31.72
C GLU A 195 -12.98 18.97 -30.72
N LEU A 196 -12.47 17.74 -30.53
CA LEU A 196 -11.34 17.47 -29.65
C LEU A 196 -10.08 18.21 -30.12
N CYS A 197 -9.81 18.19 -31.42
CA CYS A 197 -8.59 18.79 -32.01
C CYS A 197 -8.67 20.31 -32.17
N MET A 198 -9.87 20.92 -32.19
CA MET A 198 -10.04 22.37 -32.35
C MET A 198 -9.95 23.15 -31.03
N ARG A 199 -10.09 22.50 -29.89
CA ARG A 199 -10.08 23.15 -28.56
C ARG A 199 -8.67 23.34 -27.98
N GLY A 200 -7.67 23.65 -28.82
CA GLY A 200 -6.33 23.96 -28.32
C GLY A 200 -5.65 22.79 -27.58
N THR A 201 -5.08 23.05 -26.40
CA THR A 201 -4.27 22.05 -25.68
C THR A 201 -5.13 21.06 -24.90
N GLY A 202 -4.58 19.86 -24.63
CA GLY A 202 -5.26 18.84 -23.84
C GLY A 202 -5.64 19.31 -22.42
N TYR A 203 -4.95 20.33 -21.90
CA TYR A 203 -5.27 20.93 -20.59
C TYR A 203 -6.66 21.55 -20.51
N GLN A 204 -7.27 21.94 -21.65
CA GLN A 204 -8.64 22.46 -21.65
C GLN A 204 -9.69 21.42 -21.25
N PHE A 205 -9.34 20.13 -21.30
CA PHE A 205 -10.20 19.03 -20.91
C PHE A 205 -9.94 18.52 -19.48
N ILE A 206 -8.93 19.09 -18.80
CA ILE A 206 -8.55 18.69 -17.45
C ILE A 206 -9.26 19.60 -16.44
N HIS A 207 -9.83 19.00 -15.40
CA HIS A 207 -10.45 19.75 -14.33
C HIS A 207 -9.42 20.64 -13.62
N ALA A 208 -9.81 21.85 -13.22
CA ALA A 208 -8.88 22.86 -12.69
C ALA A 208 -8.08 22.35 -11.46
N ALA A 209 -8.71 21.55 -10.61
CA ALA A 209 -8.06 20.96 -9.43
C ALA A 209 -6.93 19.97 -9.78
N ASP A 210 -6.96 19.37 -10.97
CA ASP A 210 -6.01 18.34 -11.40
C ASP A 210 -4.91 18.89 -12.32
N MET A 211 -4.97 20.18 -12.65
CA MET A 211 -4.12 20.79 -13.67
C MET A 211 -2.64 20.74 -13.30
N LEU A 212 -2.31 21.00 -12.03
CA LEU A 212 -0.93 20.95 -11.53
C LEU A 212 -0.37 19.53 -11.62
N HIS A 213 -1.13 18.54 -11.15
CA HIS A 213 -0.73 17.14 -11.19
C HIS A 213 -0.55 16.62 -12.62
N CYS A 214 -1.46 16.98 -13.54
CA CYS A 214 -1.35 16.65 -14.95
C CYS A 214 -0.10 17.29 -15.58
N ALA A 215 0.20 18.54 -15.27
CA ALA A 215 1.38 19.24 -15.75
C ALA A 215 2.68 18.60 -15.26
N GLU A 216 2.77 18.24 -13.98
CA GLU A 216 3.95 17.56 -13.41
C GLU A 216 4.21 16.21 -14.10
N ASN A 217 3.17 15.40 -14.29
CA ASN A 217 3.29 14.12 -15.00
C ASN A 217 3.66 14.30 -16.48
N HIS A 218 3.12 15.33 -17.14
CA HIS A 218 3.47 15.64 -18.52
C HIS A 218 4.97 16.02 -18.64
N VAL A 219 5.47 16.88 -17.76
CA VAL A 219 6.91 17.23 -17.71
C VAL A 219 7.78 16.00 -17.43
N ARG A 220 7.35 15.12 -16.53
CA ARG A 220 8.06 13.87 -16.24
C ARG A 220 8.14 12.97 -17.48
N MET A 221 7.01 12.73 -18.13
CA MET A 221 6.93 11.94 -19.37
C MET A 221 7.87 12.50 -20.45
N MET A 222 7.93 13.83 -20.62
CA MET A 222 8.84 14.47 -21.57
C MET A 222 10.33 14.25 -21.27
N ARG A 223 10.68 14.10 -19.98
CA ARG A 223 12.06 13.89 -19.54
C ARG A 223 12.48 12.43 -19.54
N THR A 224 11.57 11.53 -19.15
CA THR A 224 11.91 10.12 -18.87
C THR A 224 11.33 9.15 -19.90
N GLY A 225 10.36 9.55 -20.71
CA GLY A 225 9.59 8.67 -21.60
C GLY A 225 8.58 7.77 -20.87
N GLU A 226 8.49 7.84 -19.55
CA GLU A 226 7.60 7.00 -18.75
C GLU A 226 6.29 7.73 -18.43
N SER A 227 5.17 7.17 -18.90
CA SER A 227 3.83 7.55 -18.48
C SER A 227 3.43 6.65 -17.31
N GLY A 228 3.19 7.24 -16.13
CA GLY A 228 3.10 6.56 -14.84
C GLY A 228 1.88 5.67 -14.62
N LEU A 229 1.81 4.55 -15.34
CA LEU A 229 0.94 3.41 -15.08
C LEU A 229 1.74 2.25 -14.50
#